data_AF-A0A452Y667-F1
#
_entry.id   AF-A0A452Y667-F1
#
_cell.length_a   1.000
_cell.length_b   1.000
_cell.length_c   1.000
_cell.angle_alpha   90.00
_cell.angle_beta   90.00
_cell.angle_gamma   90.00
#
_symmetry.space_group_name_H-M   'P 1'
#
loop_
_entity.id
_entity.type
_entity.pdbx_description
1 polymer ?
#
loop_
_entity_poly.entity_id
_entity_poly.type
_entity_poly.pdbx_seq_one_letter_code
_entity_poly.pdbx_strand_id
1 'polypeptide(L)'
;MQLIEDVRVKVHAACGATVSCADIIALATRDAVFVAGESEMFYFYDLPLGRFDSLEPANSSAVFDLPQSTADANTLINAFKSRNLEPIDLVALSGAHTVGKAQCSSFNNRFSEDADFARRLAANCSSDPNRLQDLDVETPIVLDNQYFKNLMEGKGVFTSDQVLISDGRTDWAVKGLAENKYWFYSQFRDSLVKLSQYQPGGNVGEIRRNSCFAPNGRSIPATAGDEGVAASA
;
A
#
# COMPACT_ATOMS: atom_id res chain seq x y z
N MET A 1 14.25 2.29 1.93
CA MET A 1 13.71 2.79 3.23
C MET A 1 14.49 3.97 3.81
N GLN A 2 15.64 4.37 3.25
CA GLN A 2 16.46 5.49 3.73
C GLN A 2 15.69 6.80 3.94
N LEU A 3 14.70 7.10 3.08
CA LEU A 3 13.83 8.28 3.22
C LEU A 3 13.21 8.41 4.63
N ILE A 4 12.73 7.31 5.22
CA ILE A 4 12.11 7.33 6.55
C ILE A 4 13.13 7.64 7.64
N GLU A 5 14.35 7.12 7.51
CA GLU A 5 15.45 7.43 8.42
C GLU A 5 15.86 8.90 8.32
N ASP A 6 15.93 9.45 7.11
CA ASP A 6 16.26 10.87 6.90
C ASP A 6 15.18 11.79 7.50
N VAL A 7 13.91 11.43 7.39
CA VAL A 7 12.81 12.15 8.03
C VAL A 7 12.93 12.07 9.56
N ARG A 8 13.20 10.88 10.12
CA ARG A 8 13.41 10.70 11.56
C ARG A 8 14.52 11.59 12.09
N VAL A 9 15.67 11.62 11.42
CA VAL A 9 16.81 12.47 11.80
C VAL A 9 16.40 13.94 11.86
N LYS A 10 15.69 14.44 10.84
CA LYS A 10 15.22 15.84 10.80
C LYS A 10 14.21 16.15 11.90
N VAL A 11 13.23 15.27 12.12
CA VAL A 11 12.21 15.45 13.16
C VAL A 11 12.85 15.42 14.55
N HIS A 12 13.75 14.46 14.81
CA HIS A 12 14.41 14.35 16.11
C HIS A 12 15.40 15.49 16.38
N ALA A 13 16.00 16.07 15.34
CA ALA A 13 16.78 17.30 15.47
C ALA A 13 15.91 18.50 15.87
N ALA A 14 14.64 18.54 15.44
CA ALA A 14 13.73 19.63 15.72
C ALA A 14 13.05 19.52 17.10
N CYS A 15 12.65 18.32 17.51
CA CYS A 15 11.83 18.13 18.72
C CYS A 15 12.30 16.99 19.65
N GLY A 16 13.54 16.52 19.50
CA GLY A 16 14.06 15.37 20.23
C GLY A 16 13.39 14.05 19.84
N ALA A 17 13.78 12.97 20.51
CA ALA A 17 13.24 11.63 20.28
C ALA A 17 11.82 11.47 20.85
N THR A 18 10.86 12.16 20.23
CA THR A 18 9.45 12.25 20.65
C THR A 18 8.50 11.62 19.63
N VAL A 19 8.88 11.57 18.36
CA VAL A 19 8.05 11.01 17.28
C VAL A 19 8.56 9.62 16.91
N SER A 20 7.67 8.64 16.93
CA SER A 20 7.98 7.25 16.55
C SER A 20 8.16 7.10 15.04
N CYS A 21 8.88 6.06 14.62
CA CYS A 21 9.00 5.70 13.21
C CYS A 21 7.65 5.28 12.61
N ALA A 22 6.79 4.63 13.41
CA ALA A 22 5.43 4.30 13.00
C ALA A 22 4.60 5.55 12.63
N ASP A 23 4.65 6.61 13.44
CA ASP A 23 3.96 7.86 13.12
C ASP A 23 4.61 8.62 11.96
N ILE A 24 5.95 8.55 11.83
CA ILE A 24 6.65 9.10 10.66
C ILE A 24 6.15 8.44 9.36
N ILE A 25 6.04 7.11 9.33
CA ILE A 25 5.52 6.39 8.17
C ILE A 25 4.08 6.82 7.87
N ALA A 26 3.21 6.85 8.87
CA ALA A 26 1.81 7.25 8.68
C ALA A 26 1.69 8.67 8.11
N LEU A 27 2.42 9.64 8.66
CA LEU A 27 2.45 11.02 8.18
C LEU A 27 3.05 11.13 6.77
N ALA A 28 4.17 10.44 6.51
CA ALA A 28 4.79 10.42 5.19
C ALA A 28 3.85 9.81 4.14
N THR A 29 3.08 8.77 4.48
CA THR A 29 2.06 8.19 3.59
C THR A 29 0.97 9.20 3.26
N ARG A 30 0.41 9.90 4.26
CA ARG A 30 -0.60 10.95 4.01
C ARG A 30 -0.05 12.04 3.08
N ASP A 31 1.18 12.49 3.34
CA ASP A 31 1.80 13.57 2.56
C ASP A 31 2.13 13.10 1.13
N ALA A 32 2.54 11.83 0.96
CA ALA A 32 2.74 11.23 -0.36
C ALA A 32 1.42 11.13 -1.15
N VAL A 33 0.32 10.74 -0.51
CA VAL A 33 -1.02 10.71 -1.12
C VAL A 33 -1.45 12.12 -1.54
N PHE A 34 -1.20 13.12 -0.69
CA PHE A 34 -1.50 14.52 -1.01
C PHE A 34 -0.71 15.03 -2.23
N VAL A 35 0.58 14.70 -2.31
CA VAL A 35 1.45 15.11 -3.44
C VAL A 35 1.13 14.34 -4.73
N ALA A 36 0.80 13.05 -4.63
CA ALA A 36 0.50 12.21 -5.78
C ALA A 36 -0.90 12.47 -6.35
N GLY A 37 -1.85 12.89 -5.52
CA GLY A 37 -3.21 13.19 -5.94
C GLY A 37 -3.34 14.49 -6.72
N GLU A 38 -4.51 14.69 -7.34
CA GLU A 38 -4.90 16.00 -7.86
C GLU A 38 -5.03 16.98 -6.67
N SER A 39 -4.07 17.91 -6.57
CA SER A 39 -3.78 18.75 -5.40
C SER A 39 -4.95 19.58 -4.84
N GLU A 40 -6.02 19.78 -5.60
CA GLU A 40 -7.21 20.51 -5.17
C GLU A 40 -8.27 19.61 -4.50
N MET A 41 -8.19 18.28 -4.65
CA MET A 41 -9.26 17.36 -4.23
C MET A 41 -8.88 16.42 -3.07
N PHE A 42 -7.60 16.16 -2.87
CA PHE A 42 -7.13 15.55 -1.62
C PHE A 42 -7.01 16.62 -0.54
N TYR A 43 -8.15 16.97 0.07
CA TYR A 43 -8.13 17.83 1.25
C TYR A 43 -7.28 17.18 2.34
N PHE A 44 -6.38 17.98 2.93
CA PHE A 44 -5.59 17.57 4.09
C PHE A 44 -6.51 17.03 5.19
N TYR A 45 -6.06 15.95 5.84
CA TYR A 45 -6.82 15.31 6.89
C TYR A 45 -5.91 14.87 8.04
N ASP A 46 -6.52 14.81 9.22
CA ASP A 46 -5.82 14.39 10.42
C ASP A 46 -5.68 12.87 10.46
N LEU A 47 -4.49 12.42 10.83
CA LEU A 47 -4.22 11.04 11.18
C LEU A 47 -4.08 10.94 12.70
N PRO A 48 -4.71 9.97 13.36
CA PRO A 48 -4.40 9.66 14.75
C PRO A 48 -2.90 9.39 14.90
N LEU A 49 -2.26 10.00 15.90
CA LEU A 49 -0.83 9.83 16.23
C LEU A 49 -0.67 9.21 17.62
N GLY A 50 0.57 8.98 18.02
CA GLY A 50 0.94 8.39 19.30
C GLY A 50 1.27 6.90 19.21
N ARG A 51 1.56 6.38 18.01
CA ARG A 51 1.99 4.98 17.84
C ARG A 51 3.37 4.79 18.47
N PHE A 52 3.59 3.65 19.10
CA PHE A 52 4.94 3.20 19.48
C PHE A 52 5.53 2.27 18.42
N ASP A 53 6.85 2.30 18.31
CA ASP A 53 7.62 1.39 17.46
C ASP A 53 7.70 0.01 18.13
N SER A 54 7.47 -1.05 17.35
CA SER A 54 7.57 -2.42 17.87
C SER A 54 8.99 -2.73 18.36
N LEU A 55 9.10 -3.60 19.37
CA LEU A 55 10.40 -4.06 19.85
C LEU A 55 11.00 -5.14 18.94
N GLU A 56 10.16 -5.83 18.17
CA GLU A 56 10.55 -6.90 17.26
C GLU A 56 9.86 -6.72 15.90
N PRO A 57 10.46 -7.21 14.81
CA PRO A 57 9.80 -7.28 13.52
C PRO A 57 8.60 -8.25 13.57
N ALA A 58 7.71 -8.13 12.58
CA ALA A 58 6.62 -9.07 12.41
C ALA A 58 7.18 -10.49 12.19
N ASN A 59 6.52 -11.51 12.75
CA ASN A 59 6.86 -12.89 12.46
C ASN A 59 6.51 -13.24 11.01
N SER A 60 7.15 -14.29 10.46
CA SER A 60 6.94 -14.69 9.06
C SER A 60 5.48 -15.01 8.75
N SER A 61 4.75 -15.65 9.68
CA SER A 61 3.32 -15.94 9.49
C SER A 61 2.49 -14.68 9.26
N ALA A 62 2.78 -13.58 9.97
CA ALA A 62 2.08 -12.32 9.81
C ALA A 62 2.44 -11.63 8.48
N VAL A 63 3.68 -11.80 8.00
CA VAL A 63 4.12 -11.29 6.68
C VAL A 63 3.44 -12.07 5.56
N PHE A 64 3.41 -13.41 5.66
CA PHE A 64 2.80 -14.28 4.66
C PHE A 64 1.27 -14.31 4.72
N ASP A 65 0.65 -13.73 5.75
CA ASP A 65 -0.80 -13.46 5.83
C ASP A 65 -1.21 -12.21 5.01
N LEU A 66 -0.25 -11.44 4.48
CA LEU A 66 -0.58 -10.31 3.61
C LEU A 66 -1.20 -10.78 2.28
N PRO A 67 -2.26 -10.10 1.80
CA PRO A 67 -2.89 -10.44 0.53
C PRO A 67 -1.89 -10.46 -0.62
N GLN A 68 -1.91 -11.56 -1.38
CA GLN A 68 -1.08 -11.72 -2.57
C GLN A 68 -1.75 -11.06 -3.79
N SER A 69 -0.96 -10.66 -4.77
CA SER A 69 -1.44 -10.14 -6.06
C SER A 69 -2.29 -11.15 -6.87
N THR A 70 -2.18 -12.43 -6.53
CA THR A 70 -2.93 -13.53 -7.15
C THR A 70 -4.21 -13.90 -6.38
N ALA A 71 -4.49 -13.24 -5.25
CA ALA A 71 -5.59 -13.59 -4.36
C ALA A 71 -6.97 -13.39 -5.00
N ASP A 72 -7.92 -14.25 -4.62
CA ASP A 72 -9.33 -14.13 -5.00
C ASP A 72 -10.09 -13.15 -4.09
N ALA A 73 -11.31 -12.76 -4.50
CA ALA A 73 -12.12 -11.80 -3.76
C ALA A 73 -12.44 -12.26 -2.32
N ASN A 74 -12.65 -13.57 -2.09
CA ASN A 74 -12.90 -14.10 -0.75
C ASN A 74 -11.71 -13.88 0.18
N THR A 75 -10.51 -14.17 -0.31
CA THR A 75 -9.25 -14.00 0.43
C THR A 75 -9.04 -12.53 0.76
N LEU A 76 -9.21 -11.64 -0.22
CA LEU A 76 -9.09 -10.20 -0.02
C LEU A 76 -10.08 -9.68 1.04
N ILE A 77 -11.37 -10.02 0.89
CA ILE A 77 -12.42 -9.57 1.81
C ILE A 77 -12.16 -10.09 3.22
N ASN A 78 -11.74 -11.34 3.39
CA ASN A 78 -11.45 -11.90 4.71
C ASN A 78 -10.23 -11.25 5.35
N ALA A 79 -9.17 -10.96 4.58
CA ALA A 79 -7.98 -10.29 5.07
C ALA A 79 -8.27 -8.84 5.51
N PHE A 80 -9.15 -8.12 4.84
CA PHE A 80 -9.56 -6.78 5.26
C PHE A 80 -10.49 -6.84 6.48
N LYS A 81 -11.43 -7.78 6.50
CA LYS A 81 -12.32 -7.99 7.66
C LYS A 81 -11.56 -8.33 8.93
N SER A 82 -10.49 -9.13 8.87
CA SER A 82 -9.66 -9.44 10.05
C SER A 82 -8.95 -8.21 10.63
N ARG A 83 -8.88 -7.12 9.86
CA ARG A 83 -8.32 -5.82 10.22
C ARG A 83 -9.40 -4.77 10.50
N ASN A 84 -10.65 -5.21 10.69
CA ASN A 84 -11.82 -4.37 10.91
C ASN A 84 -12.09 -3.38 9.76
N LEU A 85 -11.82 -3.81 8.53
CA LEU A 85 -12.09 -3.06 7.31
C LEU A 85 -13.21 -3.75 6.52
N GLU A 86 -14.10 -2.93 5.97
CA GLU A 86 -15.26 -3.37 5.20
C GLU A 86 -14.90 -3.60 3.71
N PRO A 87 -15.75 -4.28 2.91
CA PRO A 87 -15.49 -4.45 1.48
C PRO A 87 -15.26 -3.14 0.71
N ILE A 88 -15.93 -2.05 1.10
CA ILE A 88 -15.69 -0.73 0.51
C ILE A 88 -14.28 -0.19 0.86
N ASP A 89 -13.77 -0.48 2.06
CA ASP A 89 -12.41 -0.10 2.46
C ASP A 89 -11.36 -0.88 1.67
N LEU A 90 -11.61 -2.17 1.41
CA LEU A 90 -10.80 -2.98 0.48
C LEU A 90 -10.73 -2.32 -0.89
N VAL A 91 -11.89 -2.05 -1.50
CA VAL A 91 -11.93 -1.51 -2.86
C VAL A 91 -11.27 -0.14 -2.93
N ALA A 92 -11.55 0.74 -1.96
CA ALA A 92 -10.94 2.05 -1.91
C ALA A 92 -9.42 1.97 -1.76
N LEU A 93 -8.90 1.22 -0.78
CA LEU A 93 -7.45 1.09 -0.55
C LEU A 93 -6.72 0.40 -1.71
N SER A 94 -7.37 -0.52 -2.42
CA SER A 94 -6.84 -1.06 -3.69
C SER A 94 -6.65 0.03 -4.76
N GLY A 95 -7.40 1.13 -4.68
CA GLY A 95 -7.18 2.33 -5.50
C GLY A 95 -5.80 2.96 -5.35
N ALA A 96 -5.01 2.60 -4.33
CA ALA A 96 -3.59 3.00 -4.25
C ALA A 96 -2.76 2.50 -5.45
N HIS A 97 -3.20 1.43 -6.13
CA HIS A 97 -2.58 0.92 -7.35
C HIS A 97 -2.80 1.81 -8.58
N THR A 98 -3.48 2.95 -8.46
CA THR A 98 -3.47 3.99 -9.50
C THR A 98 -2.07 4.59 -9.73
N VAL A 99 -1.17 4.47 -8.74
CA VAL A 99 0.25 4.84 -8.87
C VAL A 99 1.17 3.66 -8.60
N GLY A 100 2.35 3.72 -9.21
CA GLY A 100 3.42 2.77 -8.94
C GLY A 100 3.49 1.61 -9.94
N LYS A 101 4.40 0.69 -9.65
CA LYS A 101 4.81 -0.37 -10.59
C LYS A 101 4.90 -1.72 -9.88
N ALA A 102 4.70 -2.78 -10.64
CA ALA A 102 4.88 -4.16 -10.22
C ALA A 102 5.88 -4.89 -11.10
N GLN A 103 6.58 -5.86 -10.53
CA GLN A 103 7.42 -6.78 -11.30
C GLN A 103 6.54 -7.82 -12.01
N CYS A 104 6.95 -8.24 -13.20
CA CYS A 104 6.23 -9.25 -13.98
C CYS A 104 5.97 -10.57 -13.22
N SER A 105 6.88 -10.96 -12.32
CA SER A 105 6.72 -12.12 -11.44
C SER A 105 5.46 -12.06 -10.55
N SER A 106 4.99 -10.86 -10.20
CA SER A 106 3.83 -10.65 -9.34
C SER A 106 2.48 -10.88 -10.05
N PHE A 107 2.43 -10.95 -11.37
CA PHE A 107 1.17 -11.11 -12.13
C PHE A 107 1.28 -12.07 -13.30
N ASN A 108 2.32 -12.91 -13.33
CA ASN A 108 2.52 -13.87 -14.43
C ASN A 108 1.39 -14.91 -14.56
N ASN A 109 0.60 -15.13 -13.51
CA ASN A 109 -0.56 -15.99 -13.54
C ASN A 109 -1.66 -15.45 -14.46
N ARG A 110 -1.68 -14.13 -14.73
CA ARG A 110 -2.57 -13.50 -15.69
C ARG A 110 -2.24 -13.88 -17.14
N PHE A 111 -1.00 -14.29 -17.44
CA PHE A 111 -0.53 -14.48 -18.83
C PHE A 111 -1.24 -15.62 -19.57
N SER A 112 -1.86 -16.54 -18.84
CA SER A 112 -2.65 -17.65 -19.41
C SER A 112 -4.12 -17.28 -19.64
N GLU A 113 -4.57 -16.09 -19.25
CA GLU A 113 -5.95 -15.66 -19.46
C GLU A 113 -6.21 -15.32 -20.93
N ASP A 114 -7.37 -15.74 -21.45
CA ASP A 114 -7.82 -15.36 -22.79
C ASP A 114 -8.46 -13.97 -22.77
N ALA A 115 -7.63 -12.96 -22.51
CA ALA A 115 -8.00 -11.56 -22.52
C ALA A 115 -6.95 -10.73 -23.26
N ASP A 116 -7.41 -9.73 -24.03
CA ASP A 116 -6.52 -8.86 -24.81
C ASP A 116 -5.48 -8.15 -23.95
N PHE A 117 -5.87 -7.69 -22.75
CA PHE A 117 -4.95 -7.05 -21.83
C PHE A 117 -3.93 -8.03 -21.24
N ALA A 118 -4.35 -9.24 -20.87
CA ALA A 118 -3.46 -10.30 -20.40
C ALA A 118 -2.38 -10.65 -21.43
N ARG A 119 -2.76 -10.73 -22.72
CA ARG A 119 -1.79 -10.91 -23.83
C ARG A 119 -0.77 -9.77 -23.91
N ARG A 120 -1.21 -8.53 -23.71
CA ARG A 120 -0.31 -7.35 -23.69
C ARG A 120 0.64 -7.39 -22.50
N LEU A 121 0.16 -7.77 -21.30
CA LEU A 121 1.01 -7.97 -20.12
C LEU A 121 2.07 -9.06 -20.38
N ALA A 122 1.67 -10.20 -20.91
CA ALA A 122 2.57 -11.31 -21.25
C ALA A 122 3.65 -10.88 -22.27
N ALA A 123 3.26 -10.13 -23.31
CA ALA A 123 4.19 -9.60 -24.29
C ALA A 123 5.18 -8.60 -23.67
N ASN A 124 4.71 -7.70 -22.80
CA ASN A 124 5.54 -6.73 -22.11
C ASN A 124 6.60 -7.40 -21.22
N CYS A 125 6.24 -8.52 -20.61
CA CYS A 125 7.06 -9.31 -19.69
C CYS A 125 7.90 -10.41 -20.35
N SER A 126 7.78 -10.59 -21.66
CA SER A 126 8.38 -11.74 -22.38
C SER A 126 9.92 -11.73 -22.39
N SER A 127 10.55 -10.56 -22.33
CA SER A 127 12.01 -10.42 -22.43
C SER A 127 12.74 -10.35 -21.09
N ASP A 128 12.06 -9.95 -20.01
CA ASP A 128 12.67 -9.76 -18.69
C ASP A 128 11.61 -9.96 -17.59
N PRO A 129 11.73 -11.03 -16.76
CA PRO A 129 10.81 -11.27 -15.65
C PRO A 129 10.92 -10.24 -14.51
N ASN A 130 12.01 -9.46 -14.46
CA ASN A 130 12.21 -8.39 -13.49
C ASN A 130 11.74 -7.03 -14.02
N ARG A 131 11.21 -6.97 -15.24
CA ARG A 131 10.68 -5.74 -15.81
C ARG A 131 9.54 -5.20 -14.95
N LEU A 132 9.53 -3.88 -14.81
CA LEU A 132 8.48 -3.15 -14.13
C LEU A 132 7.33 -2.80 -15.09
N GLN A 133 6.11 -3.04 -14.64
CA GLN A 133 4.85 -2.71 -15.28
C GLN A 133 4.13 -1.67 -14.43
N ASP A 134 3.64 -0.60 -15.05
CA ASP A 134 2.75 0.36 -14.38
C ASP A 134 1.43 -0.30 -13.99
N LEU A 135 1.00 -0.09 -12.75
CA LEU A 135 -0.25 -0.64 -12.22
C LEU A 135 -1.48 0.06 -12.81
N ASP A 136 -1.36 1.36 -13.07
CA ASP A 136 -2.27 2.12 -13.90
C ASP A 136 -1.61 2.38 -15.27
N VAL A 137 -2.18 1.80 -16.32
CA VAL A 137 -1.61 1.91 -17.67
C VAL A 137 -1.99 3.21 -18.38
N GLU A 138 -2.85 4.03 -17.78
CA GLU A 138 -3.35 5.28 -18.37
C GLU A 138 -2.76 6.51 -17.63
N THR A 139 -2.74 6.51 -16.29
CA THR A 139 -2.24 7.64 -15.46
C THR A 139 -1.25 7.21 -14.36
N PRO A 140 -0.09 6.59 -14.71
CA PRO A 140 0.78 5.86 -13.77
C PRO A 140 1.41 6.65 -12.61
N ILE A 141 1.33 7.99 -12.64
CA ILE A 141 1.96 8.88 -11.66
C ILE A 141 0.97 9.80 -10.94
N VAL A 142 -0.33 9.69 -11.23
CA VAL A 142 -1.38 10.51 -10.64
C VAL A 142 -2.27 9.64 -9.78
N LEU A 143 -2.52 10.05 -8.55
CA LEU A 143 -3.48 9.39 -7.68
C LEU A 143 -4.90 9.85 -8.01
N ASP A 144 -5.54 9.13 -8.92
CA ASP A 144 -6.89 9.41 -9.41
C ASP A 144 -7.78 8.15 -9.44
N ASN A 145 -8.97 8.24 -10.04
CA ASN A 145 -9.90 7.14 -10.11
C ASN A 145 -9.79 6.30 -11.40
N GLN A 146 -8.74 6.52 -12.20
CA GLN A 146 -8.49 5.80 -13.45
C GLN A 146 -8.24 4.32 -13.21
N TYR A 147 -7.65 3.95 -12.07
CA TYR A 147 -7.57 2.56 -11.61
C TYR A 147 -8.92 1.83 -11.71
N PHE A 148 -10.00 2.41 -11.19
CA PHE A 148 -11.32 1.76 -11.21
C PHE A 148 -11.93 1.69 -12.61
N LYS A 149 -11.69 2.70 -13.45
CA LYS A 149 -12.10 2.68 -14.87
C LYS A 149 -11.36 1.57 -15.62
N ASN A 150 -10.07 1.39 -15.35
CA ASN A 150 -9.28 0.30 -15.90
C ASN A 150 -9.87 -1.07 -15.51
N LEU A 151 -10.32 -1.25 -14.26
CA LEU A 151 -10.96 -2.51 -13.84
C LEU A 151 -12.23 -2.81 -14.64
N MET A 152 -13.06 -1.80 -14.89
CA MET A 152 -14.28 -1.93 -15.70
C MET A 152 -13.99 -2.32 -17.16
N GLU A 153 -12.82 -1.96 -17.67
CA GLU A 153 -12.34 -2.28 -19.01
C GLU A 153 -11.54 -3.60 -19.08
N GLY A 154 -11.43 -4.35 -17.98
CA GLY A 154 -10.64 -5.57 -17.93
C GLY A 154 -9.12 -5.34 -17.95
N LYS A 155 -8.68 -4.14 -17.57
CA LYS A 155 -7.29 -3.67 -17.58
C LYS A 155 -6.63 -3.66 -16.19
N GLY A 156 -7.17 -4.37 -15.19
CA GLY A 156 -6.46 -4.58 -13.93
C GLY A 156 -5.17 -5.35 -14.16
N VAL A 157 -4.07 -4.99 -13.48
CA VAL A 157 -2.77 -5.69 -13.64
C VAL A 157 -2.72 -6.94 -12.78
N PHE A 158 -3.05 -6.85 -11.50
CA PHE A 158 -3.10 -8.01 -10.63
C PHE A 158 -4.39 -8.81 -10.80
N THR A 159 -4.37 -10.07 -10.38
CA THR A 159 -5.62 -10.85 -10.24
C THR A 159 -6.46 -10.23 -9.13
N SER A 160 -5.80 -9.88 -8.02
CA SER A 160 -6.43 -9.22 -6.87
C SER A 160 -7.09 -7.88 -7.22
N ASP A 161 -6.66 -7.22 -8.30
CA ASP A 161 -7.33 -6.04 -8.83
C ASP A 161 -8.59 -6.43 -9.62
N GLN A 162 -8.43 -7.31 -10.61
CA GLN A 162 -9.51 -7.63 -11.56
C GLN A 162 -10.68 -8.39 -10.90
N VAL A 163 -10.44 -9.09 -9.79
CA VAL A 163 -11.50 -9.76 -9.03
C VAL A 163 -12.46 -8.79 -8.34
N LEU A 164 -12.05 -7.53 -8.08
CA LEU A 164 -12.90 -6.56 -7.36
C LEU A 164 -14.16 -6.18 -8.16
N ILE A 165 -14.06 -6.07 -9.49
CA ILE A 165 -15.22 -5.78 -10.34
C ILE A 165 -16.05 -7.05 -10.65
N SER A 166 -15.44 -8.23 -10.49
CA SER A 166 -16.07 -9.52 -10.81
C SER A 166 -16.86 -10.12 -9.65
N ASP A 167 -16.72 -9.58 -8.44
CA ASP A 167 -17.41 -10.05 -7.23
C ASP A 167 -18.55 -9.12 -6.81
N GLY A 168 -19.76 -9.67 -6.64
CA GLY A 168 -20.97 -8.88 -6.32
C GLY A 168 -20.96 -8.19 -4.96
N ARG A 169 -19.98 -8.43 -4.09
CA ARG A 169 -19.81 -7.71 -2.81
C ARG A 169 -19.01 -6.42 -2.98
N THR A 170 -18.25 -6.29 -4.07
CA THR A 170 -17.30 -5.19 -4.33
C THR A 170 -17.56 -4.45 -5.64
N ASP A 171 -18.27 -5.05 -6.60
CA ASP A 171 -18.48 -4.47 -7.93
C ASP A 171 -19.19 -3.11 -7.91
N TRP A 172 -20.17 -2.94 -7.03
CA TRP A 172 -20.90 -1.68 -6.84
C TRP A 172 -19.97 -0.54 -6.41
N ALA A 173 -18.98 -0.84 -5.56
CA ALA A 173 -17.99 0.11 -5.10
C ALA A 173 -17.05 0.48 -6.25
N VAL A 174 -16.53 -0.51 -6.99
CA VAL A 174 -15.66 -0.23 -8.15
C VAL A 174 -16.36 0.70 -9.14
N LYS A 175 -17.62 0.40 -9.50
CA LYS A 175 -18.41 1.21 -10.44
C LYS A 175 -18.59 2.64 -9.95
N GLY A 176 -19.06 2.83 -8.72
CA GLY A 176 -19.31 4.19 -8.25
C GLY A 176 -18.03 4.99 -7.97
N LEU A 177 -16.92 4.37 -7.57
CA LEU A 177 -15.64 5.07 -7.44
C LEU A 177 -15.05 5.45 -8.81
N ALA A 178 -15.28 4.63 -9.85
CA ALA A 178 -14.94 4.97 -11.25
C ALA A 178 -15.77 6.14 -11.78
N GLU A 179 -17.05 6.21 -11.44
CA GLU A 179 -17.97 7.27 -11.86
C GLU A 179 -17.77 8.58 -11.09
N ASN A 180 -17.42 8.50 -9.81
CA ASN A 180 -17.33 9.65 -8.92
C ASN A 180 -15.97 9.73 -8.22
N LYS A 181 -15.06 10.53 -8.81
CA LYS A 181 -13.73 10.75 -8.24
C LYS A 181 -13.75 11.37 -6.83
N TYR A 182 -14.75 12.20 -6.52
CA TYR A 182 -14.88 12.78 -5.17
C TYR A 182 -15.21 11.73 -4.12
N TRP A 183 -16.07 10.76 -4.48
CA TRP A 183 -16.36 9.65 -3.60
C TRP A 183 -15.12 8.78 -3.39
N PHE A 184 -14.34 8.53 -4.45
CA PHE A 184 -13.05 7.85 -4.32
C PHE A 184 -12.13 8.55 -3.32
N TYR A 185 -11.85 9.84 -3.50
CA TYR A 185 -10.92 10.56 -2.63
C TYR A 185 -11.39 10.60 -1.17
N SER A 186 -12.68 10.83 -0.94
CA SER A 186 -13.25 10.81 0.41
C SER A 186 -13.13 9.42 1.04
N GLN A 187 -13.51 8.37 0.31
CA GLN A 187 -13.49 7.00 0.83
C GLN A 187 -12.05 6.51 1.04
N PHE A 188 -11.12 6.81 0.14
CA PHE A 188 -9.71 6.45 0.26
C PHE A 188 -9.10 7.02 1.54
N ARG A 189 -9.35 8.31 1.81
CA ARG A 189 -8.96 8.95 3.07
C ARG A 189 -9.53 8.22 4.28
N ASP A 190 -10.84 8.02 4.31
CA ASP A 190 -11.52 7.45 5.48
C ASP A 190 -11.02 6.02 5.74
N SER A 191 -10.79 5.24 4.67
CA SER A 191 -10.20 3.90 4.76
C SER A 191 -8.74 3.91 5.18
N LEU A 192 -7.94 4.90 4.76
CA LEU A 192 -6.55 5.04 5.22
C LEU A 192 -6.48 5.44 6.70
N VAL A 193 -7.39 6.30 7.16
CA VAL A 193 -7.53 6.65 8.58
C VAL A 193 -7.92 5.40 9.39
N LYS A 194 -8.86 4.58 8.92
CA LYS A 194 -9.20 3.29 9.57
C LYS A 194 -8.00 2.35 9.60
N LEU A 195 -7.30 2.16 8.47
CA LEU A 195 -6.12 1.31 8.39
C LEU A 195 -5.01 1.78 9.34
N SER A 196 -4.80 3.09 9.46
CA SER A 196 -3.78 3.65 10.34
C SER A 196 -4.01 3.31 11.82
N GLN A 197 -5.24 2.97 12.21
CA GLN A 197 -5.60 2.60 13.58
C GLN A 197 -5.46 1.10 13.86
N TYR A 198 -5.18 0.30 12.83
CA TYR A 198 -4.95 -1.13 13.01
C TYR A 198 -3.63 -1.37 13.76
N GLN A 199 -3.75 -1.90 14.98
CA GLN A 199 -2.62 -2.18 15.87
C GLN A 199 -2.76 -3.58 16.47
N PRO A 200 -2.25 -4.61 15.78
CA PRO A 200 -2.29 -5.98 16.29
C PRO A 200 -1.41 -6.07 17.55
N GLY A 201 -2.01 -6.41 18.69
CA GLY A 201 -1.32 -6.45 19.98
C GLY A 201 -1.32 -5.14 20.77
N GLY A 202 -1.95 -4.09 20.26
CA GLY A 202 -2.10 -2.79 20.93
C GLY A 202 -0.90 -1.85 20.77
N ASN A 203 -0.98 -0.69 21.42
CA ASN A 203 0.03 0.37 21.32
C ASN A 203 1.17 0.21 22.34
N VAL A 204 1.99 -0.84 22.17
CA VAL A 204 3.09 -1.17 23.08
C VAL A 204 4.41 -1.17 22.33
N GLY A 205 5.40 -0.46 22.87
CA GLY A 205 6.72 -0.38 22.24
C GLY A 205 7.54 0.78 22.78
N GLU A 206 8.34 1.38 21.90
CA GLU A 206 9.23 2.49 22.24
C GLU A 206 9.21 3.60 21.18
N ILE A 207 9.88 4.71 21.46
CA ILE A 207 10.29 5.66 20.42
C ILE A 207 11.74 5.34 20.07
N ARG A 208 12.00 4.88 18.85
CA ARG A 208 13.36 4.53 18.40
C ARG A 208 14.22 5.77 18.24
N ARG A 209 15.30 5.87 19.02
CA ARG A 209 16.13 7.10 19.13
C ARG A 209 17.21 7.21 18.07
N ASN A 210 17.77 6.07 17.66
CA ASN A 210 18.98 6.03 16.83
C ASN A 210 18.70 5.64 15.38
N SER A 211 17.73 4.75 15.14
CA SER A 211 17.33 4.35 13.80
C SER A 211 15.94 3.75 13.79
N CYS A 212 15.21 3.95 12.70
CA CYS A 212 13.97 3.22 12.44
C CYS A 212 14.18 1.74 12.11
N PHE A 213 15.41 1.26 11.96
CA PHE A 213 15.70 -0.15 11.58
C PHE A 213 16.15 -1.02 12.74
N ALA A 214 16.36 -0.44 13.93
CA ALA A 214 16.80 -1.18 15.11
C ALA A 214 16.10 -0.68 16.37
N PRO A 215 15.70 -1.59 17.29
CA PRO A 215 15.23 -1.17 18.60
C PRO A 215 16.38 -0.57 19.41
N ASN A 216 16.06 0.29 20.39
CA ASN A 216 17.04 1.02 21.20
C ASN A 216 18.00 0.10 21.96
N GLY A 217 17.54 -1.11 22.33
CA GLY A 217 18.34 -2.11 23.05
C GLY A 217 19.35 -2.86 22.18
N ARG A 218 19.31 -2.69 20.85
CA ARG A 218 20.21 -3.38 19.91
C ARG A 218 21.29 -2.42 19.42
N SER A 219 22.55 -2.80 19.56
CA SER A 219 23.67 -2.04 19.01
C SER A 219 23.61 -2.06 17.47
N ILE A 220 23.62 -0.88 16.85
CA ILE A 220 23.75 -0.74 15.39
C ILE A 220 25.25 -0.82 15.06
N PRO A 221 25.75 -1.84 14.33
CA PRO A 221 27.12 -1.86 13.87
C PRO A 221 27.36 -0.67 12.92
N ALA A 222 28.48 0.03 13.08
CA ALA A 222 28.83 1.24 12.34
C ALA A 222 29.03 1.06 10.81
N THR A 223 28.70 -0.11 10.25
CA THR A 223 28.97 -0.49 8.85
C THR A 223 27.76 -1.10 8.13
N ALA A 224 26.53 -0.92 8.62
CA ALA A 224 25.35 -1.31 7.85
C ALA A 224 25.16 -0.34 6.66
N GLY A 225 25.77 -0.68 5.52
CA GLY A 225 25.47 -0.05 4.24
C GLY A 225 24.02 -0.27 3.82
N ASP A 226 23.61 0.50 2.80
CA ASP A 226 22.26 0.78 2.26
C ASP A 226 21.26 -0.37 2.04
N GLU A 227 21.61 -1.62 2.34
CA GLU A 227 20.70 -2.74 2.21
C GLU A 227 20.00 -3.00 3.55
N GLY A 228 18.86 -2.33 3.72
CA GLY A 228 17.87 -2.75 4.70
C GLY A 228 17.66 -4.25 4.55
N VAL A 229 17.73 -4.97 5.68
CA VAL A 229 17.48 -6.41 5.73
C VAL A 229 16.06 -6.66 5.26
N ALA A 230 15.91 -6.87 3.95
CA ALA A 230 14.77 -7.58 3.41
C ALA A 230 14.77 -8.94 4.09
N ALA A 231 13.67 -9.26 4.76
CA ALA A 231 13.45 -10.62 5.23
C ALA A 231 13.35 -11.53 3.99
N SER A 232 14.50 -12.01 3.53
CA SER A 232 14.61 -13.10 2.55
C SER A 232 14.58 -14.41 3.33
N ALA A 233 13.40 -15.04 3.36
CA ALA A 233 13.11 -16.49 3.27
C ALA A 233 11.79 -16.82 3.96
#